data_AF-A0A1Q2CXA3-F1
#
_entry.id   AF-A0A1Q2CXA3-F1
#
_cell.length_a   1.000
_cell.length_b   1.000
_cell.length_c   1.000
_cell.angle_alpha   90.00
_cell.angle_beta   90.00
_cell.angle_gamma   90.00
#
_symmetry.space_group_name_H-M   'P 1'
#
loop_
_entity.id
_entity.type
_entity.pdbx_description
1 polymer ?
#
loop_
_entity_poly.entity_id
_entity_poly.type
_entity_poly.pdbx_seq_one_letter_code
_entity_poly.pdbx_strand_id
1 'polypeptide(L)'
;MRYHTPVVFSDDPAIAEAASRRGWKVILRDGQLLRFAGLDPKQTVAMPEPSLRIERGSLEGASQPLWNNVLNWLTKHIHRPMPIVEPNGYAMDLALWAGASRGWPFGVWLDHQFPIGSPGAIALLTSAAGFFVPKAEDLDAFTSRWPVAIRELPDTPLVPLPERPAPEALTREDGVTRVLLVGYYSGPAATVGVQRVNYWFEQLAQLSEGRVSVDLVTATEWPDPPERLHVVPDLGAAALTSGTGALESWAVQTLAGYRERAYSPSAHIAGFWTWQLEKYFDARDDHYDVVVLSGNPFAYFDFARYAKRRWYARTVVDYRDPFALNPRASLSDEARADAVDSERGWNMEADVVTTVNEVTRRLVVKAEPDTRIVVIPNGFDERSTVAPGTTGRPSSDGVRLGHAGQVFAQTPIDPLLRSLQGRDIELHHLGLPIAQTHGARVVNHGRVDRDTVLSTLAGLDAGVAYVTESGIETPTKVFDYLLAGLDLILLHHGTVEDSALHPMLDGVEGVYWVHDDEESIGRFLDGYTPQRHDDPDRARRFSRESSSRILLDLITELGDHSFRR
;
A
#
# COMPACT_ATOMS: atom_id res chain seq x y z
N MET A 1 18.93 13.09 -18.40
CA MET A 1 19.36 13.02 -16.99
C MET A 1 19.64 14.43 -16.50
N ARG A 2 19.08 14.83 -15.35
CA ARG A 2 19.27 16.18 -14.78
C ARG A 2 20.03 16.09 -13.46
N TYR A 3 20.97 17.00 -13.26
CA TYR A 3 21.69 17.13 -11.99
C TYR A 3 21.00 18.15 -11.08
N HIS A 4 20.85 17.78 -9.81
CA HIS A 4 20.30 18.60 -8.76
C HIS A 4 21.29 18.74 -7.60
N THR A 5 21.27 19.87 -6.90
CA THR A 5 22.10 20.08 -5.70
C THR A 5 21.28 19.76 -4.45
N PRO A 6 21.65 18.72 -3.67
CA PRO A 6 20.97 18.39 -2.43
C PRO A 6 21.12 19.50 -1.39
N VAL A 7 20.02 19.83 -0.72
CA VAL A 7 19.96 20.82 0.35
C VAL A 7 19.26 20.19 1.56
N VAL A 8 20.04 19.81 2.57
CA VAL A 8 19.54 19.13 3.77
C VAL A 8 19.01 20.15 4.77
N PHE A 9 17.73 20.01 5.15
CA PHE A 9 17.12 20.74 6.25
C PHE A 9 17.17 19.86 7.50
N SER A 10 18.06 20.19 8.43
CA SER A 10 18.16 19.48 9.71
C SER A 10 18.87 20.34 10.74
N ASP A 11 18.35 20.34 11.96
CA ASP A 11 19.05 20.92 13.11
C ASP A 11 19.90 19.86 13.86
N ASP A 12 19.85 18.60 13.43
CA ASP A 12 20.65 17.52 13.99
C ASP A 12 22.11 17.67 13.53
N PRO A 13 23.07 17.88 14.46
CA PRO A 13 24.48 18.05 14.12
C PRO A 13 25.09 16.85 13.39
N ALA A 14 24.67 15.62 13.69
CA ALA A 14 25.19 14.42 13.05
C ALA A 14 24.71 14.31 11.60
N ILE A 15 23.44 14.64 11.33
CA ILE A 15 22.90 14.72 9.97
C ILE A 15 23.59 15.82 9.17
N ALA A 16 23.78 17.00 9.78
CA ALA A 16 24.47 18.13 9.18
C ALA A 16 25.93 17.81 8.81
N GLU A 17 26.67 17.16 9.72
CA GLU A 17 28.04 16.72 9.47
C GLU A 17 28.10 15.69 8.35
N ALA A 18 27.25 14.66 8.39
CA ALA A 18 27.20 13.62 7.37
C ALA A 18 26.89 14.18 5.98
N ALA A 19 25.94 15.11 5.87
CA ALA A 19 25.62 15.80 4.61
C ALA A 19 26.80 16.66 4.12
N SER A 20 27.47 17.38 5.02
CA SER A 20 28.62 18.22 4.69
C SER A 20 29.79 17.40 4.13
N ARG A 21 30.01 16.17 4.65
CA ARG A 21 31.03 15.24 4.12
C ARG A 21 30.75 14.81 2.67
N ARG A 22 29.48 14.78 2.25
CA ARG A 22 29.07 14.53 0.84
C ARG A 22 29.18 15.78 -0.05
N GLY A 23 29.61 16.92 0.51
CA GLY A 23 29.63 18.21 -0.17
C GLY A 23 28.25 18.83 -0.36
N TRP A 24 27.22 18.32 0.34
CA TRP A 24 25.86 18.84 0.27
C TRP A 24 25.72 20.11 1.10
N LYS A 25 24.71 20.92 0.76
CA LYS A 25 24.40 22.13 1.53
C LYS A 25 23.48 21.77 2.68
N VAL A 26 23.72 22.40 3.84
CA VAL A 26 22.90 22.20 5.03
C VAL A 26 22.28 23.53 5.42
N ILE A 27 20.98 23.50 5.73
CA ILE A 27 20.23 24.62 6.27
C ILE A 27 19.86 24.31 7.72
N LEU A 28 20.18 25.27 8.59
CA LEU A 28 19.90 25.24 10.02
C LEU A 28 18.85 26.28 10.38
N ARG A 29 18.00 26.00 11.37
CA ARG A 29 17.20 27.03 12.03
C ARG A 29 18.07 27.83 13.00
N ASP A 30 17.90 29.14 12.96
CA ASP A 30 18.50 30.11 13.87
C ASP A 30 17.39 31.05 14.38
N GLY A 31 16.59 30.53 15.32
CA GLY A 31 15.34 31.16 15.74
C GLY A 31 14.31 31.19 14.60
N GLN A 32 13.92 32.40 14.18
CA GLN A 32 13.01 32.64 13.05
C GLN A 32 13.75 32.86 11.72
N LEU A 33 15.03 32.51 11.65
CA LEU A 33 15.82 32.59 10.44
C LEU A 33 16.24 31.18 9.99
N LEU A 34 16.37 31.00 8.69
CA LEU A 34 17.08 29.88 8.06
C LEU A 34 18.41 30.40 7.54
N ARG A 35 19.49 29.63 7.74
CA ARG A 35 20.83 29.96 7.22
C ARG A 35 21.56 28.72 6.74
N PHE A 36 22.49 28.91 5.82
CA PHE A 36 23.42 27.86 5.43
C PHE A 36 24.46 27.59 6.53
N ALA A 37 24.74 26.32 6.80
CA ALA A 37 25.84 25.92 7.66
C ALA A 37 27.18 26.30 7.01
N GLY A 38 28.09 26.90 7.80
CA GLY A 38 29.44 27.25 7.35
C GLY A 38 29.55 28.42 6.35
N LEU A 39 28.46 29.12 6.03
CA LEU A 39 28.47 30.34 5.21
C LEU A 39 28.34 31.61 6.05
N ASP A 40 28.48 32.77 5.40
CA ASP A 40 28.33 34.10 6.02
C ASP A 40 26.99 34.16 6.81
N PRO A 41 27.01 34.43 8.13
CA PRO A 41 25.81 34.55 8.96
C PRO A 41 24.79 35.57 8.44
N LYS A 42 25.19 36.49 7.56
CA LYS A 42 24.27 37.45 6.90
C LYS A 42 23.44 36.82 5.78
N GLN A 43 23.78 35.63 5.30
CA GLN A 43 22.99 34.89 4.30
C GLN A 43 21.87 34.12 4.98
N THR A 44 20.87 34.86 5.46
CA THR A 44 19.68 34.33 6.12
C THR A 44 18.41 34.64 5.33
N VAL A 45 17.37 33.85 5.58
CA VAL A 45 16.00 34.15 5.16
C VAL A 45 15.04 33.97 6.33
N ALA A 46 14.05 34.85 6.46
CA ALA A 46 13.05 34.75 7.50
C ALA A 46 12.15 33.52 7.30
N MET A 47 11.91 32.80 8.38
CA MET A 47 10.95 31.71 8.48
C MET A 47 9.70 32.27 9.18
N PRO A 48 8.54 32.35 8.50
CA PRO A 48 7.37 33.01 9.07
C PRO A 48 6.79 32.28 10.29
N GLU A 49 6.94 30.96 10.34
CA GLU A 49 6.40 30.08 11.38
C GLU A 49 7.43 29.00 11.75
N PRO A 50 7.39 28.41 12.97
CA PRO A 50 8.36 27.38 13.39
C PRO A 50 8.45 26.14 12.50
N SER A 51 7.41 25.89 11.71
CA SER A 51 7.28 24.80 10.74
C SER A 51 6.29 25.19 9.66
N LEU A 52 6.53 24.80 8.40
CA LEU A 52 5.48 24.87 7.37
C LEU A 52 4.49 23.72 7.61
N ARG A 53 3.21 24.06 7.79
CA ARG A 53 2.09 23.14 7.98
C ARG A 53 0.89 23.63 7.17
N ILE A 54 0.75 23.15 5.93
CA ILE A 54 -0.26 23.60 4.97
C ILE A 54 -1.67 23.39 5.52
N GLU A 55 -1.93 22.24 6.13
CA GLU A 55 -3.21 21.92 6.78
C GLU A 55 -3.54 22.85 7.97
N ARG A 56 -2.54 23.56 8.51
CA ARG A 56 -2.70 24.55 9.58
C ARG A 56 -2.69 26.00 9.06
N GLY A 57 -2.79 26.19 7.76
CA GLY A 57 -2.93 27.51 7.14
C GLY A 57 -1.62 28.24 6.86
N SER A 58 -0.45 27.56 6.88
CA SER A 58 0.83 28.24 6.61
C SER A 58 0.95 28.82 5.18
N LEU A 59 0.07 28.43 4.25
CA LEU A 59 -0.02 28.99 2.90
C LEU A 59 -1.22 29.96 2.72
N GLU A 60 -1.75 30.47 3.83
CA GLU A 60 -2.80 31.48 3.86
C GLU A 60 -2.25 32.86 4.25
N GLY A 61 -2.96 33.92 3.86
CA GLY A 61 -2.71 35.29 4.34
C GLY A 61 -1.26 35.78 4.17
N ALA A 62 -0.71 36.36 5.24
CA ALA A 62 0.61 37.00 5.23
C ALA A 62 1.79 36.01 5.28
N SER A 63 1.57 34.75 5.66
CA SER A 63 2.64 33.73 5.77
C SER A 63 3.11 33.25 4.40
N GLN A 64 2.21 33.20 3.42
CA GLN A 64 2.52 32.61 2.12
C GLN A 64 3.66 33.32 1.36
N PRO A 65 3.67 34.67 1.23
CA PRO A 65 4.77 35.35 0.53
C PRO A 65 6.12 35.13 1.20
N LEU A 66 6.15 34.93 2.52
CA LEU A 66 7.36 34.68 3.30
C LEU A 66 7.91 33.26 3.04
N TRP A 67 7.04 32.24 2.96
CA TRP A 67 7.46 30.91 2.53
C TRP A 67 7.93 30.89 1.08
N ASN A 68 7.27 31.65 0.19
CA ASN A 68 7.73 31.80 -1.19
C ASN A 68 9.13 32.42 -1.26
N ASN A 69 9.43 33.38 -0.37
CA ASN A 69 10.75 33.99 -0.24
C ASN A 69 11.83 32.95 0.16
N VAL A 70 11.51 31.97 1.01
CA VAL A 70 12.44 30.87 1.34
C VAL A 70 12.82 30.08 0.08
N LEU A 71 11.85 29.68 -0.74
CA LEU A 71 12.13 28.91 -1.97
C LEU A 71 12.83 29.76 -3.05
N ASN A 72 12.53 31.07 -3.13
CA ASN A 72 13.26 31.98 -4.02
C ASN A 72 14.71 32.21 -3.55
N TRP A 73 14.92 32.30 -2.24
CA TRP A 73 16.25 32.37 -1.64
C TRP A 73 17.08 31.12 -1.94
N LEU A 74 16.49 29.92 -1.87
CA LEU A 74 17.16 28.69 -2.33
C LEU A 74 17.58 28.79 -3.79
N THR A 75 16.69 29.23 -4.68
CA THR A 75 16.99 29.37 -6.13
C THR A 75 18.11 30.37 -6.40
N LYS A 76 18.18 31.44 -5.61
CA LYS A 76 19.22 32.48 -5.71
C LYS A 76 20.62 31.93 -5.37
N HIS A 77 20.70 31.02 -4.40
CA HIS A 77 21.97 30.54 -3.86
C HIS A 77 22.37 29.15 -4.35
N ILE A 78 21.41 28.33 -4.78
CA ILE A 78 21.58 26.93 -5.14
C ILE A 78 21.04 26.70 -6.55
N HIS A 79 21.88 26.14 -7.42
CA HIS A 79 21.44 25.75 -8.75
C HIS A 79 20.62 24.45 -8.67
N ARG A 80 19.37 24.48 -9.13
CA ARG A 80 18.46 23.31 -9.15
C ARG A 80 18.40 22.59 -7.78
N PRO A 81 17.93 23.28 -6.74
CA PRO A 81 17.87 22.71 -5.40
C PRO A 81 17.00 21.45 -5.37
N MET A 82 17.42 20.49 -4.55
CA MET A 82 16.65 19.31 -4.17
C MET A 82 16.58 19.29 -2.63
N PRO A 83 15.48 19.74 -2.03
CA PRO A 83 15.30 19.70 -0.58
C PRO A 83 15.38 18.25 -0.08
N ILE A 84 16.20 18.00 0.94
CA ILE A 84 16.27 16.73 1.66
C ILE A 84 15.78 17.00 3.08
N VAL A 85 14.66 16.38 3.47
CA VAL A 85 13.96 16.73 4.72
C VAL A 85 13.63 15.48 5.54
N GLU A 86 13.43 15.69 6.84
CA GLU A 86 12.96 14.66 7.77
C GLU A 86 11.45 14.42 7.59
N PRO A 87 10.96 13.18 7.63
CA PRO A 87 9.52 12.94 7.72
C PRO A 87 8.97 13.51 9.03
N ASN A 88 7.82 14.18 8.98
CA ASN A 88 7.26 14.96 10.10
C ASN A 88 8.11 16.15 10.59
N GLY A 89 9.27 16.42 9.97
CA GLY A 89 10.11 17.57 10.29
C GLY A 89 9.45 18.91 9.98
N TYR A 90 10.09 20.01 10.41
CA TYR A 90 9.56 21.36 10.24
C TYR A 90 9.50 21.82 8.76
N ALA A 91 10.28 21.19 7.89
CA ALA A 91 10.42 21.51 6.47
C ALA A 91 9.74 20.48 5.53
N MET A 92 9.04 19.46 6.08
CA MET A 92 8.38 18.42 5.27
C MET A 92 7.46 19.02 4.19
N ASP A 93 6.49 19.84 4.62
CA ASP A 93 5.56 20.48 3.69
C ASP A 93 6.26 21.44 2.72
N LEU A 94 7.45 21.96 3.07
CA LEU A 94 8.20 22.87 2.21
C LEU A 94 8.76 22.11 1.01
N ALA A 95 9.23 20.88 1.22
CA ALA A 95 9.64 19.98 0.16
C ALA A 95 8.46 19.58 -0.73
N LEU A 96 7.33 19.17 -0.14
CA LEU A 96 6.11 18.82 -0.86
C LEU A 96 5.59 20.00 -1.69
N TRP A 97 5.58 21.22 -1.12
CA TRP A 97 5.17 22.43 -1.82
C TRP A 97 6.17 22.88 -2.88
N ALA A 98 7.47 22.70 -2.68
CA ALA A 98 8.46 22.91 -3.72
C ALA A 98 8.24 21.96 -4.92
N GLY A 99 7.89 20.70 -4.64
CA GLY A 99 7.44 19.74 -5.64
C GLY A 99 6.22 20.24 -6.41
N ALA A 100 5.15 20.64 -5.70
CA ALA A 100 3.90 21.05 -6.32
C ALA A 100 4.02 22.37 -7.11
N SER A 101 4.70 23.37 -6.55
CA SER A 101 4.74 24.72 -7.10
C SER A 101 5.85 24.97 -8.11
N ARG A 102 6.93 24.18 -8.07
CA ARG A 102 8.13 24.39 -8.91
C ARG A 102 8.59 23.13 -9.65
N GLY A 103 7.94 21.99 -9.45
CA GLY A 103 8.38 20.70 -10.02
C GLY A 103 9.75 20.27 -9.52
N TRP A 104 10.15 20.69 -8.31
CA TRP A 104 11.44 20.29 -7.75
C TRP A 104 11.38 18.86 -7.24
N PRO A 105 12.40 18.04 -7.53
CA PRO A 105 12.57 16.79 -6.82
C PRO A 105 12.92 17.09 -5.37
N PHE A 106 12.59 16.17 -4.48
CA PHE A 106 12.99 16.21 -3.08
C PHE A 106 13.41 14.81 -2.65
N GLY A 107 14.19 14.74 -1.58
CA GLY A 107 14.57 13.50 -0.94
C GLY A 107 14.21 13.51 0.53
N VAL A 108 14.45 12.38 1.16
CA VAL A 108 14.18 12.18 2.58
C VAL A 108 15.48 11.79 3.26
N TRP A 109 15.73 12.33 4.45
CA TRP A 109 16.76 11.73 5.30
C TRP A 109 16.12 10.90 6.41
N LEU A 110 16.75 9.77 6.71
CA LEU A 110 16.28 8.81 7.70
C LEU A 110 17.27 8.73 8.85
N ASP A 111 16.73 8.49 10.04
CA ASP A 111 17.48 8.06 11.21
C ASP A 111 16.80 6.83 11.85
N HIS A 112 17.24 6.46 13.04
CA HIS A 112 16.69 5.36 13.82
C HIS A 112 15.19 5.49 14.19
N GLN A 113 14.58 6.69 14.07
CA GLN A 113 13.17 6.86 14.31
C GLN A 113 12.41 6.43 13.06
N PHE A 114 11.29 5.73 13.26
CA PHE A 114 10.44 5.26 12.17
C PHE A 114 9.16 6.09 12.13
N PRO A 115 9.18 7.28 11.50
CA PRO A 115 8.11 8.27 11.60
C PRO A 115 6.93 7.99 10.64
N ILE A 116 6.34 6.79 10.64
CA ILE A 116 5.06 6.53 9.94
C ILE A 116 3.90 6.94 10.84
N GLY A 117 3.78 8.24 11.09
CA GLY A 117 2.74 8.79 11.96
C GLY A 117 1.68 9.62 11.23
N SER A 118 2.05 10.30 10.14
CA SER A 118 1.16 11.24 9.44
C SER A 118 1.03 10.95 7.95
N PRO A 119 -0.11 11.32 7.33
CA PRO A 119 -0.27 11.27 5.87
C PRO A 119 0.80 12.04 5.11
N GLY A 120 1.19 13.23 5.60
CA GLY A 120 2.22 14.04 4.97
C GLY A 120 3.59 13.35 4.95
N ALA A 121 3.94 12.62 6.01
CA ALA A 121 5.17 11.82 6.03
C ALA A 121 5.12 10.67 5.02
N ILE A 122 3.96 9.99 4.88
CA ILE A 122 3.79 8.95 3.87
C ILE A 122 3.90 9.52 2.46
N ALA A 123 3.23 10.64 2.18
CA ALA A 123 3.31 11.36 0.90
C ALA A 123 4.75 11.75 0.54
N LEU A 124 5.51 12.24 1.54
CA LEU A 124 6.92 12.56 1.39
C LEU A 124 7.74 11.31 1.05
N LEU A 125 7.55 10.20 1.80
CA LEU A 125 8.32 8.97 1.63
C LEU A 125 8.03 8.28 0.29
N THR A 126 6.77 8.24 -0.16
CA THR A 126 6.38 7.60 -1.43
C THR A 126 6.84 8.39 -2.65
N SER A 127 6.87 9.72 -2.55
CA SER A 127 7.23 10.63 -3.65
C SER A 127 8.70 11.04 -3.66
N ALA A 128 9.50 10.56 -2.71
CA ALA A 128 10.90 10.93 -2.60
C ALA A 128 11.69 10.42 -3.83
N ALA A 129 12.45 11.32 -4.46
CA ALA A 129 13.40 10.94 -5.50
C ALA A 129 14.63 10.20 -4.93
N GLY A 130 14.80 10.14 -3.61
CA GLY A 130 15.76 9.25 -2.98
C GLY A 130 15.96 9.52 -1.50
N PHE A 131 16.73 8.63 -0.87
CA PHE A 131 16.92 8.57 0.56
C PHE A 131 18.37 8.87 0.93
N PHE A 132 18.56 9.76 1.91
CA PHE A 132 19.84 10.01 2.58
C PHE A 132 19.83 9.27 3.91
N VAL A 133 20.60 8.18 3.99
CA VAL A 133 20.69 7.39 5.22
C VAL A 133 22.14 7.43 5.71
N PRO A 134 22.44 8.22 6.76
CA PRO A 134 23.82 8.38 7.24
C PRO A 134 24.41 7.11 7.87
N LYS A 135 23.55 6.19 8.34
CA LYS A 135 23.92 4.97 9.05
C LYS A 135 23.28 3.75 8.37
N ALA A 136 24.06 2.74 8.04
CA ALA A 136 23.56 1.57 7.32
C ALA A 136 22.50 0.79 8.12
N GLU A 137 22.63 0.73 9.44
CA GLU A 137 21.67 0.05 10.32
C GLU A 137 20.26 0.67 10.27
N ASP A 138 20.15 1.97 10.02
CA ASP A 138 18.86 2.67 9.90
C ASP A 138 18.16 2.29 8.59
N LEU A 139 18.92 2.00 7.53
CA LEU A 139 18.40 1.54 6.24
C LEU A 139 17.77 0.15 6.36
N ASP A 140 18.45 -0.78 7.02
CA ASP A 140 17.95 -2.14 7.23
C ASP A 140 16.69 -2.12 8.10
N ALA A 141 16.72 -1.33 9.18
CA ALA A 141 15.56 -1.15 10.05
C ALA A 141 14.37 -0.55 9.29
N PHE A 142 14.61 0.45 8.44
CA PHE A 142 13.58 1.10 7.64
C PHE A 142 13.00 0.16 6.57
N THR A 143 13.84 -0.45 5.73
CA THR A 143 13.41 -1.34 4.64
C THR A 143 12.70 -2.60 5.14
N SER A 144 13.00 -3.06 6.36
CA SER A 144 12.27 -4.17 6.98
C SER A 144 10.80 -3.85 7.31
N ARG A 145 10.42 -2.57 7.34
CA ARG A 145 9.09 -2.08 7.72
C ARG A 145 8.41 -1.27 6.61
N TRP A 146 9.19 -0.64 5.73
CA TRP A 146 8.70 0.14 4.62
C TRP A 146 8.32 -0.77 3.46
N PRO A 147 7.09 -0.67 2.91
CA PRO A 147 6.61 -1.65 1.95
C PRO A 147 7.13 -1.46 0.53
N VAL A 148 7.80 -0.34 0.22
CA VAL A 148 8.18 0.04 -1.16
C VAL A 148 9.69 -0.02 -1.32
N ALA A 149 10.17 -0.33 -2.52
CA ALA A 149 11.58 -0.14 -2.84
C ALA A 149 12.01 1.31 -2.62
N ILE A 150 13.25 1.49 -2.19
CA ILE A 150 13.87 2.81 -2.02
C ILE A 150 15.12 2.91 -2.85
N ARG A 151 15.45 4.15 -3.22
CA ARG A 151 16.71 4.50 -3.89
C ARG A 151 17.55 5.37 -2.97
N GLU A 152 18.70 4.87 -2.55
CA GLU A 152 19.67 5.71 -1.85
C GLU A 152 20.25 6.79 -2.77
N LEU A 153 20.44 7.99 -2.23
CA LEU A 153 21.09 9.10 -2.93
C LEU A 153 22.61 8.90 -2.94
N PRO A 154 23.28 9.13 -4.08
CA PRO A 154 24.72 8.94 -4.20
C PRO A 154 25.51 9.95 -3.36
N ASP A 155 26.73 9.56 -2.94
CA ASP A 155 27.68 10.40 -2.21
C ASP A 155 28.42 11.40 -3.12
N THR A 156 27.65 12.14 -3.92
CA THR A 156 28.17 13.14 -4.85
C THR A 156 27.53 14.51 -4.58
N PRO A 157 28.27 15.64 -4.75
CA PRO A 157 27.72 16.98 -4.53
C PRO A 157 26.52 17.33 -5.41
N LEU A 158 26.39 16.64 -6.55
CA LEU A 158 25.26 16.73 -7.46
C LEU A 158 24.65 15.34 -7.62
N VAL A 159 23.32 15.25 -7.49
CA VAL A 159 22.58 14.01 -7.67
C VAL A 159 22.03 13.96 -9.09
N PRO A 160 22.41 12.96 -9.90
CA PRO A 160 21.74 12.68 -11.15
C PRO A 160 20.37 12.06 -10.89
N LEU A 161 19.32 12.67 -11.43
CA LEU A 161 18.00 12.07 -11.48
C LEU A 161 17.68 11.67 -12.92
N PRO A 162 17.21 10.43 -13.13
CA PRO A 162 16.75 10.01 -14.45
C PRO A 162 15.57 10.88 -14.86
N GLU A 163 15.57 11.31 -16.12
CA GLU A 163 14.34 11.85 -16.69
C GLU A 163 13.49 10.65 -17.06
N ARG A 164 12.32 10.54 -16.44
CA ARG A 164 11.35 9.51 -16.80
C ARG A 164 10.38 10.12 -17.80
N PRO A 165 10.38 9.67 -19.06
CA PRO A 165 9.31 10.04 -19.97
C PRO A 165 7.99 9.54 -19.38
N ALA A 166 6.97 10.39 -19.40
CA ALA A 166 5.62 9.91 -19.13
C ALA A 166 5.23 8.90 -20.21
N PRO A 167 4.38 7.90 -19.90
CA PRO A 167 3.77 7.06 -20.91
C PRO A 167 3.13 7.91 -22.02
N GLU A 168 3.15 7.41 -23.25
CA GLU A 168 2.44 8.06 -24.36
C GLU A 168 0.97 8.27 -23.98
N ALA A 169 0.42 9.44 -24.34
CA ALA A 169 -1.00 9.68 -24.14
C ALA A 169 -1.77 8.97 -25.25
N LEU A 170 -2.72 8.14 -24.86
CA LEU A 170 -3.41 7.26 -25.81
C LEU A 170 -4.91 7.53 -25.83
N THR A 171 -5.46 7.64 -27.04
CA THR A 171 -6.88 7.81 -27.28
C THR A 171 -7.60 6.46 -27.35
N ARG A 172 -8.93 6.50 -27.42
CA ARG A 172 -9.77 5.32 -27.62
C ARG A 172 -9.43 4.60 -28.93
N GLU A 173 -9.39 3.27 -28.88
CA GLU A 173 -9.22 2.38 -30.03
C GLU A 173 -10.48 1.53 -30.20
N ASP A 174 -10.94 1.36 -31.44
CA ASP A 174 -12.13 0.56 -31.72
C ASP A 174 -11.87 -0.93 -31.43
N GLY A 175 -12.77 -1.56 -30.66
CA GLY A 175 -12.68 -2.99 -30.34
C GLY A 175 -11.72 -3.32 -29.18
N VAL A 176 -11.11 -2.33 -28.54
CA VAL A 176 -10.22 -2.51 -27.38
C VAL A 176 -10.74 -1.68 -26.20
N THR A 177 -11.06 -2.34 -25.09
CA THR A 177 -11.45 -1.66 -23.84
C THR A 177 -10.20 -1.16 -23.14
N ARG A 178 -10.07 0.16 -22.98
CA ARG A 178 -8.96 0.79 -22.25
C ARG A 178 -9.29 0.89 -20.76
N VAL A 179 -8.41 0.34 -19.94
CA VAL A 179 -8.57 0.28 -18.48
C VAL A 179 -7.47 1.07 -17.80
N LEU A 180 -7.84 1.95 -16.87
CA LEU A 180 -6.90 2.52 -15.91
C LEU A 180 -7.04 1.82 -14.56
N LEU A 181 -5.99 1.13 -14.12
CA LEU A 181 -5.87 0.67 -12.75
C LEU A 181 -5.28 1.79 -11.90
N VAL A 182 -5.93 2.11 -10.79
CA VAL A 182 -5.48 3.13 -9.82
C VAL A 182 -5.15 2.42 -8.51
N GLY A 183 -3.87 2.41 -8.15
CA GLY A 183 -3.39 1.80 -6.90
C GLY A 183 -2.26 2.61 -6.29
N TYR A 184 -2.45 3.10 -5.06
CA TYR A 184 -1.49 3.99 -4.40
C TYR A 184 -0.08 3.39 -4.28
N TYR A 185 -0.01 2.13 -3.86
CA TYR A 185 1.21 1.34 -3.88
C TYR A 185 1.17 0.37 -5.05
N SER A 186 2.30 0.16 -5.71
CA SER A 186 2.47 -0.89 -6.72
C SER A 186 3.95 -1.31 -6.86
N GLY A 187 4.25 -2.27 -7.73
CA GLY A 187 5.62 -2.68 -8.05
C GLY A 187 6.24 -3.62 -7.01
N PRO A 188 7.56 -3.56 -6.76
CA PRO A 188 8.27 -4.49 -5.87
C PRO A 188 7.95 -4.20 -4.39
N ALA A 189 6.69 -4.30 -4.00
CA ALA A 189 6.20 -4.12 -2.65
C ALA A 189 5.66 -5.44 -2.10
N ALA A 190 6.12 -5.79 -0.89
CA ALA A 190 5.76 -7.07 -0.26
C ALA A 190 4.31 -7.10 0.25
N THR A 191 3.61 -5.96 0.29
CA THR A 191 2.24 -5.89 0.80
C THR A 191 1.26 -6.61 -0.12
N VAL A 192 0.39 -7.43 0.45
CA VAL A 192 -0.50 -8.31 -0.32
C VAL A 192 -1.47 -7.53 -1.25
N GLY A 193 -1.86 -6.31 -0.87
CA GLY A 193 -2.73 -5.48 -1.72
C GLY A 193 -2.08 -5.06 -3.03
N VAL A 194 -0.78 -4.78 -2.99
CA VAL A 194 0.00 -4.43 -4.19
C VAL A 194 0.05 -5.60 -5.16
N GLN A 195 0.23 -6.81 -4.64
CA GLN A 195 0.38 -7.99 -5.48
C GLN A 195 -0.84 -8.26 -6.38
N ARG A 196 -2.04 -7.89 -5.93
CA ARG A 196 -3.27 -8.02 -6.72
C ARG A 196 -3.31 -7.02 -7.87
N VAL A 197 -3.05 -5.74 -7.60
CA VAL A 197 -3.01 -4.68 -8.61
C VAL A 197 -1.91 -4.95 -9.64
N ASN A 198 -0.72 -5.37 -9.19
CA ASN A 198 0.37 -5.76 -10.09
C ASN A 198 -0.03 -6.94 -10.99
N TYR A 199 -0.65 -7.97 -10.41
CA TYR A 199 -1.10 -9.13 -11.19
C TYR A 199 -2.10 -8.70 -12.27
N TRP A 200 -3.09 -7.86 -11.94
CA TRP A 200 -4.04 -7.34 -12.92
C TRP A 200 -3.37 -6.54 -14.03
N PHE A 201 -2.46 -5.63 -13.67
CA PHE A 201 -1.70 -4.84 -14.63
C PHE A 201 -0.90 -5.72 -15.60
N GLU A 202 -0.27 -6.77 -15.08
CA GLU A 202 0.57 -7.68 -15.85
C GLU A 202 -0.21 -8.70 -16.68
N GLN A 203 -1.43 -9.08 -16.28
CA GLN A 203 -2.11 -10.27 -16.83
C GLN A 203 -3.42 -9.98 -17.56
N LEU A 204 -4.16 -8.92 -17.24
CA LEU A 204 -5.49 -8.70 -17.84
C LEU A 204 -5.43 -8.59 -19.36
N ALA A 205 -4.42 -7.91 -19.92
CA ALA A 205 -4.25 -7.82 -21.37
C ALA A 205 -4.06 -9.20 -22.02
N GLN A 206 -3.21 -10.04 -21.42
CA GLN A 206 -2.98 -11.41 -21.88
C GLN A 206 -4.24 -12.29 -21.73
N LEU A 207 -4.90 -12.26 -20.57
CA LEU A 207 -6.10 -13.04 -20.28
C LEU A 207 -7.29 -12.66 -21.18
N SER A 208 -7.31 -11.41 -21.66
CA SER A 208 -8.32 -10.91 -22.60
C SER A 208 -8.01 -11.21 -24.07
N GLU A 209 -6.85 -11.77 -24.38
CA GLU A 209 -6.35 -11.96 -25.75
C GLU A 209 -6.25 -10.62 -26.51
N GLY A 210 -5.85 -9.55 -25.82
CA GLY A 210 -5.70 -8.21 -26.39
C GLY A 210 -6.99 -7.38 -26.49
N ARG A 211 -8.15 -7.91 -26.10
CA ARG A 211 -9.42 -7.14 -26.05
C ARG A 211 -9.41 -6.05 -24.98
N VAL A 212 -8.55 -6.19 -23.97
CA VAL A 212 -8.34 -5.21 -22.91
C VAL A 212 -6.91 -4.70 -22.97
N SER A 213 -6.77 -3.39 -22.83
CA SER A 213 -5.49 -2.72 -22.70
C SER A 213 -5.44 -2.01 -21.35
N VAL A 214 -4.32 -2.14 -20.61
CA VAL A 214 -4.25 -1.71 -19.21
C VAL A 214 -3.12 -0.73 -18.97
N ASP A 215 -3.46 0.42 -18.39
CA ASP A 215 -2.52 1.37 -17.79
C ASP A 215 -2.61 1.25 -16.27
N LEU A 216 -1.51 1.50 -15.57
CA LEU A 216 -1.47 1.55 -14.10
C LEU A 216 -1.00 2.93 -13.65
N VAL A 217 -1.72 3.56 -12.74
CA VAL A 217 -1.27 4.77 -12.03
C VAL A 217 -1.03 4.51 -10.56
N THR A 218 0.10 5.01 -10.05
CA THR A 218 0.59 4.76 -8.70
C THR A 218 1.38 5.93 -8.13
N ALA A 219 1.51 6.00 -6.80
CA ALA A 219 2.36 6.99 -6.13
C ALA A 219 3.81 6.50 -5.97
N THR A 220 4.05 5.19 -6.09
CA THR A 220 5.36 4.58 -5.85
C THR A 220 6.20 4.43 -7.10
N GLU A 221 7.46 4.85 -7.05
CA GLU A 221 8.41 4.58 -8.13
C GLU A 221 8.72 3.08 -8.27
N TRP A 222 8.84 2.63 -9.52
CA TRP A 222 9.40 1.32 -9.85
C TRP A 222 10.83 1.55 -10.33
N PRO A 223 11.82 0.74 -9.89
CA PRO A 223 13.19 0.83 -10.38
C PRO A 223 13.26 0.71 -11.91
N ASP A 224 12.52 -0.25 -12.47
CA ASP A 224 12.41 -0.53 -13.90
C ASP A 224 10.93 -0.43 -14.31
N PRO A 225 10.42 0.78 -14.58
CA PRO A 225 9.01 0.98 -14.82
C PRO A 225 8.58 0.44 -16.19
N PRO A 226 7.48 -0.32 -16.26
CA PRO A 226 6.87 -0.71 -17.53
C PRO A 226 6.35 0.51 -18.31
N GLU A 227 6.21 0.36 -19.63
CA GLU A 227 5.82 1.44 -20.54
C GLU A 227 4.50 2.12 -20.17
N ARG A 228 3.54 1.34 -19.66
CA ARG A 228 2.17 1.77 -19.33
C ARG A 228 1.97 2.12 -17.85
N LEU A 229 3.08 2.40 -17.14
CA LEU A 229 3.07 2.80 -15.74
C LEU A 229 3.18 4.32 -15.61
N HIS A 230 2.11 4.94 -15.12
CA HIS A 230 2.06 6.32 -14.68
C HIS A 230 2.47 6.42 -13.21
N VAL A 231 3.53 7.18 -12.93
CA VAL A 231 3.87 7.54 -11.54
C VAL A 231 3.48 8.99 -11.29
N VAL A 232 2.57 9.18 -10.36
CA VAL A 232 2.04 10.48 -9.96
C VAL A 232 2.38 10.69 -8.49
N PRO A 233 3.27 11.62 -8.13
CA PRO A 233 3.68 11.78 -6.74
C PRO A 233 2.52 12.22 -5.85
N ASP A 234 2.45 11.70 -4.64
CA ASP A 234 1.62 12.23 -3.57
C ASP A 234 2.31 13.44 -2.93
N LEU A 235 1.75 14.62 -3.19
CA LEU A 235 2.28 15.88 -2.66
C LEU A 235 1.56 16.33 -1.38
N GLY A 236 0.78 15.45 -0.74
CA GLY A 236 0.02 15.78 0.46
C GLY A 236 -0.87 17.00 0.26
N ALA A 237 -1.10 17.80 1.31
CA ALA A 237 -1.90 19.02 1.21
C ALA A 237 -1.34 20.05 0.20
N ALA A 238 -0.06 19.98 -0.18
CA ALA A 238 0.48 20.83 -1.25
C ALA A 238 -0.17 20.53 -2.61
N ALA A 239 -0.82 19.38 -2.77
CA ALA A 239 -1.62 19.06 -3.93
C ALA A 239 -2.82 19.97 -4.16
N LEU A 240 -3.25 20.73 -3.16
CA LEU A 240 -4.31 21.72 -3.31
C LEU A 240 -3.81 23.06 -3.91
N THR A 241 -2.50 23.22 -4.11
CA THR A 241 -1.92 24.46 -4.66
C THR A 241 -1.90 24.43 -6.19
N SER A 242 -2.25 25.54 -6.84
CA SER A 242 -2.16 25.70 -8.31
C SER A 242 -0.83 26.33 -8.78
N GLY A 243 0.04 26.72 -7.85
CA GLY A 243 1.35 27.30 -8.16
C GLY A 243 2.03 27.90 -6.94
N THR A 244 2.82 28.96 -7.16
CA THR A 244 3.55 29.68 -6.10
C THR A 244 2.70 30.71 -5.37
N GLY A 245 1.38 30.73 -5.56
CA GLY A 245 0.44 31.66 -4.94
C GLY A 245 -0.09 31.19 -3.58
N ALA A 246 -1.00 31.96 -3.00
CA ALA A 246 -1.81 31.53 -1.87
C ALA A 246 -2.76 30.40 -2.27
N LEU A 247 -3.21 29.63 -1.27
CA LEU A 247 -4.27 28.65 -1.47
C LEU A 247 -5.53 29.33 -2.00
N GLU A 248 -6.18 28.70 -2.97
CA GLU A 248 -7.46 29.16 -3.49
C GLU A 248 -8.54 29.00 -2.41
N SER A 249 -9.60 29.81 -2.48
CA SER A 249 -10.64 29.84 -1.43
C SER A 249 -11.32 28.49 -1.22
N TRP A 250 -11.52 27.72 -2.29
CA TRP A 250 -12.09 26.36 -2.18
C TRP A 250 -11.14 25.42 -1.44
N ALA A 251 -9.83 25.51 -1.66
CA ALA A 251 -8.83 24.67 -1.00
C ALA A 251 -8.77 24.97 0.51
N VAL A 252 -8.84 26.24 0.88
CA VAL A 252 -8.93 26.67 2.30
C VAL A 252 -10.19 26.09 2.95
N GLN A 253 -11.34 26.16 2.27
CA GLN A 253 -12.60 25.58 2.76
C GLN A 253 -12.54 24.06 2.88
N THR A 254 -11.91 23.38 1.92
CA THR A 254 -11.69 21.93 1.96
C THR A 254 -10.85 21.54 3.19
N LEU A 255 -9.72 22.23 3.43
CA LEU A 255 -8.88 21.98 4.60
C LEU A 255 -9.58 22.32 5.93
N ALA A 256 -10.41 23.36 5.96
CA ALA A 256 -11.24 23.67 7.12
C ALA A 256 -12.25 22.53 7.39
N GLY A 257 -12.98 22.09 6.38
CA GLY A 257 -13.95 20.99 6.51
C GLY A 257 -13.30 19.70 7.01
N TYR A 258 -12.12 19.33 6.51
CA TYR A 258 -11.41 18.14 7.00
C TYR A 258 -10.97 18.23 8.46
N ARG A 259 -10.66 19.42 8.97
CA ARG A 259 -10.29 19.60 10.38
C ARG A 259 -11.47 19.48 11.33
N GLU A 260 -12.68 19.71 10.84
CA GLU A 260 -13.91 19.69 11.63
C GLU A 260 -14.51 18.28 11.77
N ARG A 261 -14.07 17.30 10.96
CA ARG A 261 -14.58 15.93 10.98
C ARG A 261 -13.90 15.08 12.05
N ALA A 262 -14.68 14.22 12.69
CA ALA A 262 -14.16 13.21 13.61
C ALA A 262 -13.40 12.10 12.86
N TYR A 263 -13.79 11.84 11.60
CA TYR A 263 -13.03 11.04 10.66
C TYR A 263 -12.84 11.81 9.35
N SER A 264 -11.59 12.14 9.01
CA SER A 264 -11.26 12.72 7.71
C SER A 264 -10.46 11.72 6.86
N PRO A 265 -10.94 11.35 5.67
CA PRO A 265 -10.15 10.60 4.70
C PRO A 265 -8.78 11.25 4.41
N SER A 266 -8.69 12.58 4.50
CA SER A 266 -7.45 13.31 4.29
C SER A 266 -6.40 13.07 5.39
N ALA A 267 -6.84 12.61 6.57
CA ALA A 267 -5.99 12.23 7.69
C ALA A 267 -5.39 10.82 7.53
N HIS A 268 -5.62 10.17 6.39
CA HIS A 268 -5.08 8.86 6.05
C HIS A 268 -4.16 8.92 4.82
N ILE A 269 -3.49 7.80 4.55
CA ILE A 269 -2.62 7.63 3.38
C ILE A 269 -3.36 8.03 2.10
N ALA A 270 -2.66 8.70 1.17
CA ALA A 270 -3.21 9.20 -0.08
C ALA A 270 -4.33 10.26 0.09
N GLY A 271 -4.43 10.87 1.27
CA GLY A 271 -5.50 11.80 1.64
C GLY A 271 -5.71 12.97 0.68
N PHE A 272 -4.66 13.39 -0.03
CA PHE A 272 -4.69 14.46 -1.03
C PHE A 272 -4.21 14.04 -2.42
N TRP A 273 -4.06 12.74 -2.66
CA TRP A 273 -3.49 12.25 -3.91
C TRP A 273 -4.43 12.41 -5.10
N THR A 274 -5.75 12.38 -4.87
CA THR A 274 -6.75 12.54 -5.95
C THR A 274 -6.53 13.83 -6.76
N TRP A 275 -6.21 14.94 -6.10
CA TRP A 275 -5.94 16.22 -6.78
C TRP A 275 -4.70 16.18 -7.67
N GLN A 276 -3.68 15.38 -7.32
CA GLN A 276 -2.53 15.17 -8.19
C GLN A 276 -2.87 14.29 -9.38
N LEU A 277 -3.70 13.26 -9.19
CA LEU A 277 -4.19 12.44 -10.29
C LEU A 277 -4.98 13.28 -11.30
N GLU A 278 -5.91 14.12 -10.82
CA GLU A 278 -6.70 15.02 -11.69
C GLU A 278 -5.79 15.97 -12.48
N LYS A 279 -4.85 16.65 -11.82
CA LYS A 279 -3.89 17.56 -12.49
C LYS A 279 -3.03 16.84 -13.53
N TYR A 280 -2.57 15.64 -13.20
CA TYR A 280 -1.75 14.84 -14.10
C TYR A 280 -2.52 14.47 -15.38
N PHE A 281 -3.76 14.00 -15.24
CA PHE A 281 -4.58 13.60 -16.38
C PHE A 281 -5.25 14.76 -17.12
N ASP A 282 -5.47 15.92 -16.48
CA ASP A 282 -5.92 17.14 -17.15
C ASP A 282 -4.87 17.71 -18.10
N ALA A 283 -3.60 17.51 -17.78
CA ALA A 283 -2.47 17.89 -18.65
C ALA A 283 -2.25 16.91 -19.82
N ARG A 284 -3.08 15.86 -19.93
CA ARG A 284 -2.92 14.78 -20.89
C ARG A 284 -4.22 14.53 -21.67
N ASP A 285 -4.07 13.93 -22.84
CA ASP A 285 -5.19 13.55 -23.71
C ASP A 285 -5.45 12.04 -23.68
N ASP A 286 -5.26 11.42 -22.51
CA ASP A 286 -5.62 10.01 -22.32
C ASP A 286 -7.14 9.83 -22.36
N HIS A 287 -7.57 8.64 -22.76
CA HIS A 287 -8.95 8.18 -22.65
C HIS A 287 -9.01 6.77 -22.07
N TYR A 288 -9.98 6.55 -21.18
CA TYR A 288 -10.25 5.24 -20.58
C TYR A 288 -11.74 4.93 -20.64
N ASP A 289 -12.07 3.68 -20.90
CA ASP A 289 -13.46 3.19 -20.91
C ASP A 289 -13.86 2.68 -19.53
N VAL A 290 -12.90 2.13 -18.77
CA VAL A 290 -13.10 1.64 -17.41
C VAL A 290 -11.96 2.12 -16.50
N VAL A 291 -12.28 2.52 -15.27
CA VAL A 291 -11.30 2.85 -14.23
C VAL A 291 -11.55 1.99 -13.01
N VAL A 292 -10.53 1.24 -12.58
CA VAL A 292 -10.59 0.38 -11.40
C VAL A 292 -9.73 0.99 -10.30
N LEU A 293 -10.35 1.40 -9.20
CA LEU A 293 -9.67 1.99 -8.04
C LEU A 293 -9.56 0.91 -6.96
N SER A 294 -8.33 0.45 -6.68
CA SER A 294 -8.11 -0.67 -5.76
C SER A 294 -7.11 -0.31 -4.68
N GLY A 295 -7.51 -0.55 -3.43
CA GLY A 295 -6.65 -0.31 -2.29
C GLY A 295 -7.39 -0.59 -0.99
N ASN A 296 -6.77 -0.17 0.10
CA ASN A 296 -7.57 0.13 1.28
C ASN A 296 -8.42 1.37 0.99
N PRO A 297 -9.49 1.63 1.74
CA PRO A 297 -10.27 2.85 1.56
C PRO A 297 -9.38 4.07 1.73
N PHE A 298 -9.10 4.71 0.60
CA PHE A 298 -8.23 5.86 0.46
C PHE A 298 -9.04 6.98 -0.16
N ALA A 299 -8.71 8.23 0.19
CA ALA A 299 -9.42 9.40 -0.33
C ALA A 299 -9.40 9.50 -1.87
N TYR A 300 -8.45 8.84 -2.55
CA TYR A 300 -8.42 8.81 -4.02
C TYR A 300 -9.56 8.02 -4.66
N PHE A 301 -10.42 7.34 -3.91
CA PHE A 301 -11.66 6.78 -4.48
C PHE A 301 -12.57 7.87 -5.06
N ASP A 302 -12.44 9.13 -4.60
CA ASP A 302 -13.07 10.30 -5.23
C ASP A 302 -12.65 10.50 -6.70
N PHE A 303 -11.54 9.91 -7.15
CA PHE A 303 -11.09 9.96 -8.54
C PHE A 303 -12.09 9.26 -9.50
N ALA A 304 -12.98 8.40 -9.00
CA ALA A 304 -14.07 7.83 -9.79
C ALA A 304 -14.94 8.93 -10.45
N ARG A 305 -15.26 9.99 -9.69
CA ARG A 305 -16.04 11.14 -10.19
C ARG A 305 -15.31 11.88 -11.31
N TYR A 306 -13.99 12.04 -11.19
CA TYR A 306 -13.17 12.62 -12.25
C TYR A 306 -13.23 11.75 -13.51
N ALA A 307 -12.98 10.45 -13.38
CA ALA A 307 -12.99 9.52 -14.50
C ALA A 307 -14.32 9.54 -15.28
N LYS A 308 -15.45 9.55 -14.56
CA LYS A 308 -16.80 9.67 -15.15
C LYS A 308 -16.99 10.99 -15.89
N ARG A 309 -16.56 12.12 -15.33
CA ARG A 309 -16.71 13.43 -15.98
C ARG A 309 -15.77 13.64 -17.15
N ARG A 310 -14.51 13.20 -17.04
CA ARG A 310 -13.43 13.47 -18.00
C ARG A 310 -13.46 12.52 -19.19
N TRP A 311 -13.73 11.24 -18.93
CA TRP A 311 -13.65 10.18 -19.94
C TRP A 311 -14.99 9.49 -20.19
N TYR A 312 -16.02 9.80 -19.40
CA TYR A 312 -17.26 9.01 -19.37
C TYR A 312 -17.01 7.54 -19.03
N ALA A 313 -15.91 7.24 -18.34
CA ALA A 313 -15.53 5.88 -17.99
C ALA A 313 -16.50 5.28 -16.99
N ARG A 314 -16.67 3.95 -17.05
CA ARG A 314 -17.27 3.19 -15.95
C ARG A 314 -16.26 3.00 -14.84
N THR A 315 -16.72 3.00 -13.59
CA THR A 315 -15.84 2.94 -12.43
C THR A 315 -16.11 1.72 -11.57
N VAL A 316 -15.02 1.06 -11.15
CA VAL A 316 -15.03 -0.04 -10.20
C VAL A 316 -14.26 0.40 -8.96
N VAL A 317 -14.89 0.37 -7.79
CA VAL A 317 -14.23 0.64 -6.50
C VAL A 317 -14.00 -0.68 -5.77
N ASP A 318 -12.75 -1.09 -5.63
CA ASP A 318 -12.32 -2.34 -5.00
C ASP A 318 -11.80 -2.06 -3.58
N TYR A 319 -12.66 -2.25 -2.57
CA TYR A 319 -12.33 -1.95 -1.16
C TYR A 319 -11.35 -2.95 -0.56
N ARG A 320 -11.26 -4.15 -1.11
CA ARG A 320 -10.72 -5.36 -0.48
C ARG A 320 -11.37 -5.63 0.89
N ASP A 321 -11.03 -4.84 1.89
CA ASP A 321 -11.68 -4.73 3.20
C ASP A 321 -12.39 -3.35 3.30
N PRO A 322 -13.74 -3.28 3.34
CA PRO A 322 -14.43 -2.01 3.67
C PRO A 322 -14.02 -1.54 5.07
N PHE A 323 -14.17 -0.25 5.38
CA PHE A 323 -13.67 0.34 6.63
C PHE A 323 -14.77 0.86 7.54
N ALA A 324 -15.82 1.48 6.99
CA ALA A 324 -16.76 2.24 7.80
C ALA A 324 -17.49 1.34 8.80
N LEU A 325 -17.91 0.15 8.34
CA LEU A 325 -18.59 -0.86 9.17
C LEU A 325 -17.68 -2.02 9.55
N ASN A 326 -16.38 -1.90 9.35
CA ASN A 326 -15.44 -2.96 9.71
C ASN A 326 -15.37 -3.10 11.23
N PRO A 327 -15.61 -4.30 11.80
CA PRO A 327 -15.52 -4.52 13.24
C PRO A 327 -14.08 -4.38 13.77
N ARG A 328 -13.07 -4.52 12.91
CA ARG A 328 -11.65 -4.28 13.27
C ARG A 328 -11.32 -2.80 13.38
N ALA A 329 -12.12 -1.90 12.81
CA ALA A 329 -11.89 -0.48 12.88
C ALA A 329 -12.35 0.05 14.25
N SER A 330 -11.38 0.46 15.07
CA SER A 330 -11.62 1.13 16.35
C SER A 330 -11.96 2.62 16.11
N LEU A 331 -13.21 2.87 15.72
CA LEU A 331 -13.77 4.20 15.51
C LEU A 331 -14.78 4.54 16.60
N SER A 332 -14.77 5.79 17.07
CA SER A 332 -15.90 6.32 17.85
C SER A 332 -17.16 6.37 16.99
N ASP A 333 -18.33 6.48 17.61
CA ASP A 333 -19.61 6.54 16.87
C ASP A 333 -19.66 7.72 15.88
N GLU A 334 -19.13 8.87 16.29
CA GLU A 334 -19.04 10.07 15.44
C GLU A 334 -18.09 9.85 14.26
N ALA A 335 -16.87 9.34 14.52
CA ALA A 335 -15.91 8.99 13.48
C ALA A 335 -16.46 7.90 12.53
N ARG A 336 -17.26 6.97 13.05
CA ARG A 336 -17.93 5.94 12.27
C ARG A 336 -19.01 6.53 11.37
N ALA A 337 -19.78 7.50 11.84
CA ALA A 337 -20.77 8.20 11.01
C ALA A 337 -20.10 8.96 9.85
N ASP A 338 -18.99 9.66 10.12
CA ASP A 338 -18.19 10.32 9.08
C ASP A 338 -17.57 9.33 8.07
N ALA A 339 -17.07 8.20 8.56
CA ALA A 339 -16.56 7.13 7.72
C ALA A 339 -17.65 6.55 6.81
N VAL A 340 -18.84 6.31 7.35
CA VAL A 340 -20.03 5.84 6.60
C VAL A 340 -20.43 6.85 5.53
N ASP A 341 -20.46 8.14 5.87
CA ASP A 341 -20.78 9.19 4.90
C ASP A 341 -19.76 9.25 3.76
N SER A 342 -18.47 9.16 4.08
CA SER A 342 -17.40 9.14 3.07
C SER A 342 -17.48 7.90 2.17
N GLU A 343 -17.65 6.71 2.74
CA GLU A 343 -17.79 5.46 1.99
C GLU A 343 -19.03 5.49 1.08
N ARG A 344 -20.15 6.02 1.58
CA ARG A 344 -21.37 6.22 0.79
C ARG A 344 -21.13 7.13 -0.41
N GLY A 345 -20.42 8.24 -0.20
CA GLY A 345 -20.06 9.18 -1.27
C GLY A 345 -19.26 8.50 -2.37
N TRP A 346 -18.24 7.71 -2.02
CA TRP A 346 -17.46 6.95 -3.01
C TRP A 346 -18.29 5.91 -3.76
N ASN A 347 -19.19 5.21 -3.05
CA ASN A 347 -20.06 4.20 -3.65
C ASN A 347 -21.14 4.78 -4.58
N MET A 348 -21.53 6.03 -4.37
CA MET A 348 -22.42 6.76 -5.29
C MET A 348 -21.73 7.07 -6.63
N GLU A 349 -20.41 7.26 -6.60
CA GLU A 349 -19.59 7.54 -7.78
C GLU A 349 -19.11 6.24 -8.47
N ALA A 350 -19.31 5.07 -7.87
CA ALA A 350 -18.97 3.77 -8.44
C ALA A 350 -20.09 3.24 -9.35
N ASP A 351 -19.76 2.59 -10.47
CA ASP A 351 -20.74 1.75 -11.19
C ASP A 351 -20.83 0.36 -10.56
N VAL A 352 -19.70 -0.17 -10.08
CA VAL A 352 -19.62 -1.43 -9.34
C VAL A 352 -18.67 -1.31 -8.17
N VAL A 353 -19.05 -1.89 -7.04
CA VAL A 353 -18.18 -2.06 -5.88
C VAL A 353 -17.71 -3.50 -5.82
N THR A 354 -16.43 -3.73 -5.53
CA THR A 354 -15.89 -5.08 -5.34
C THR A 354 -15.32 -5.29 -3.95
N THR A 355 -15.48 -6.51 -3.45
CA THR A 355 -14.93 -6.99 -2.17
C THR A 355 -14.29 -8.36 -2.32
N VAL A 356 -13.59 -8.84 -1.29
CA VAL A 356 -12.86 -10.13 -1.37
C VAL A 356 -13.65 -11.34 -0.88
N ASN A 357 -14.79 -11.15 -0.22
CA ASN A 357 -15.64 -12.24 0.24
C ASN A 357 -17.09 -11.78 0.52
N GLU A 358 -17.99 -12.73 0.78
CA GLU A 358 -19.40 -12.45 1.07
C GLU A 358 -19.62 -11.75 2.42
N VAL A 359 -18.71 -11.91 3.38
CA VAL A 359 -18.83 -11.24 4.68
C VAL A 359 -18.53 -9.74 4.54
N THR A 360 -17.42 -9.40 3.90
CA THR A 360 -17.04 -8.02 3.55
C THR A 360 -18.08 -7.35 2.66
N ARG A 361 -18.70 -8.08 1.72
CA ARG A 361 -19.81 -7.57 0.91
C ARG A 361 -20.98 -7.04 1.75
N ARG A 362 -21.28 -7.67 2.89
CA ARG A 362 -22.35 -7.21 3.81
C ARG A 362 -21.96 -5.96 4.60
N LEU A 363 -20.67 -5.66 4.70
CA LEU A 363 -20.14 -4.50 5.43
C LEU A 363 -20.00 -3.25 4.55
N VAL A 364 -20.14 -3.38 3.23
CA VAL A 364 -20.11 -2.23 2.32
C VAL A 364 -21.29 -1.31 2.61
N VAL A 365 -20.99 -0.03 2.81
CA VAL A 365 -22.00 1.02 2.93
C VAL A 365 -22.61 1.29 1.56
N LYS A 366 -23.83 0.78 1.34
CA LYS A 366 -24.54 1.01 0.09
C LYS A 366 -24.89 2.49 -0.10
N ALA A 367 -24.69 2.99 -1.32
CA ALA A 367 -25.18 4.30 -1.73
C ALA A 367 -26.69 4.29 -1.96
N GLU A 368 -27.17 3.23 -2.61
CA GLU A 368 -28.56 2.99 -2.96
C GLU A 368 -28.92 1.50 -2.70
N PRO A 369 -30.21 1.14 -2.56
CA PRO A 369 -30.61 -0.24 -2.29
C PRO A 369 -30.06 -1.26 -3.30
N ASP A 370 -29.88 -0.84 -4.55
CA ASP A 370 -29.44 -1.61 -5.71
C ASP A 370 -27.96 -1.40 -6.08
N THR A 371 -27.14 -0.75 -5.23
CA THR A 371 -25.69 -0.67 -5.42
C THR A 371 -25.13 -2.06 -5.74
N ARG A 372 -24.56 -2.20 -6.95
CA ARG A 372 -24.03 -3.48 -7.44
C ARG A 372 -22.71 -3.78 -6.74
N ILE A 373 -22.69 -4.87 -5.97
CA ILE A 373 -21.51 -5.35 -5.26
C ILE A 373 -21.15 -6.75 -5.77
N VAL A 374 -19.91 -6.93 -6.24
CA VAL A 374 -19.38 -8.19 -6.77
C VAL A 374 -18.23 -8.68 -5.88
N VAL A 375 -18.24 -9.98 -5.54
CA VAL A 375 -17.14 -10.60 -4.80
C VAL A 375 -16.08 -11.06 -5.79
N ILE A 376 -14.86 -10.55 -5.66
CA ILE A 376 -13.68 -11.01 -6.39
C ILE A 376 -12.69 -11.53 -5.34
N PRO A 377 -12.61 -12.84 -5.11
CA PRO A 377 -11.80 -13.39 -4.02
C PRO A 377 -10.32 -13.08 -4.20
N ASN A 378 -9.59 -13.16 -3.10
CA ASN A 378 -8.13 -13.23 -3.14
C ASN A 378 -7.70 -14.57 -3.77
N GLY A 379 -6.44 -14.64 -4.19
CA GLY A 379 -5.84 -15.87 -4.72
C GLY A 379 -4.32 -15.84 -4.60
N PHE A 380 -3.70 -17.01 -4.82
CA PHE A 380 -2.24 -17.13 -4.92
C PHE A 380 -1.76 -16.80 -6.34
N ASP A 381 -0.48 -16.42 -6.47
CA ASP A 381 0.10 -16.16 -7.79
C ASP A 381 0.59 -17.47 -8.40
N GLU A 382 -0.17 -18.03 -9.34
CA GLU A 382 0.14 -19.30 -9.99
C GLU A 382 1.39 -19.25 -10.87
N ARG A 383 1.95 -18.07 -11.13
CA ARG A 383 3.21 -17.89 -11.87
C ARG A 383 4.45 -18.14 -10.99
N SER A 384 4.25 -18.27 -9.68
CA SER A 384 5.31 -18.59 -8.73
C SER A 384 5.89 -19.98 -9.07
N THR A 385 7.21 -20.06 -9.25
CA THR A 385 7.89 -21.25 -9.82
C THR A 385 8.05 -22.43 -8.86
N VAL A 386 7.37 -22.43 -7.72
CA VAL A 386 7.48 -23.55 -6.77
C VAL A 386 6.58 -24.67 -7.27
N ALA A 387 7.19 -25.66 -7.93
CA ALA A 387 6.53 -26.92 -8.21
C ALA A 387 6.02 -27.51 -6.87
N PRO A 388 4.74 -27.93 -6.78
CA PRO A 388 4.26 -28.71 -5.65
C PRO A 388 5.28 -29.83 -5.39
N GLY A 389 5.83 -29.87 -4.18
CA GLY A 389 7.00 -30.67 -3.89
C GLY A 389 6.79 -32.14 -4.24
N THR A 390 7.38 -32.59 -5.35
CA THR A 390 7.64 -34.01 -5.66
C THR A 390 8.77 -34.56 -4.81
N THR A 391 9.24 -33.83 -3.80
CA THR A 391 10.21 -34.31 -2.83
C THR A 391 9.49 -35.27 -1.88
N GLY A 392 9.24 -36.49 -2.39
CA GLY A 392 8.73 -37.62 -1.63
C GLY A 392 9.63 -37.85 -0.43
N ARG A 393 9.19 -37.34 0.72
CA ARG A 393 9.87 -37.58 1.97
C ARG A 393 9.44 -38.94 2.50
N PRO A 394 10.36 -39.74 3.08
CA PRO A 394 9.99 -40.96 3.78
C PRO A 394 8.97 -40.66 4.89
N SER A 395 7.94 -41.49 5.03
CA SER A 395 6.86 -41.33 6.01
C SER A 395 7.29 -41.49 7.48
N SER A 396 8.60 -41.54 7.76
CA SER A 396 9.17 -41.87 9.08
C SER A 396 9.57 -40.66 9.91
N ASP A 397 9.56 -39.47 9.33
CA ASP A 397 9.92 -38.24 10.04
C ASP A 397 8.60 -37.56 10.45
N GLY A 398 8.36 -37.36 11.74
CA GLY A 398 7.09 -36.83 12.30
C GLY A 398 6.53 -35.56 11.63
N VAL A 399 5.30 -35.21 12.00
CA VAL A 399 4.48 -34.20 11.31
C VAL A 399 5.12 -32.81 11.34
N ARG A 400 5.11 -32.10 10.21
CA ARG A 400 5.61 -30.73 10.06
C ARG A 400 4.50 -29.75 9.76
N LEU A 401 4.29 -28.81 10.66
CA LEU A 401 3.32 -27.74 10.52
C LEU A 401 4.01 -26.46 10.04
N GLY A 402 3.34 -25.65 9.22
CA GLY A 402 3.81 -24.35 8.77
C GLY A 402 2.91 -23.22 9.24
N HIS A 403 3.49 -22.17 9.80
CA HIS A 403 2.78 -20.91 10.04
C HIS A 403 3.55 -19.73 9.44
N ALA A 404 3.04 -19.19 8.33
CA ALA A 404 3.56 -18.00 7.69
C ALA A 404 2.86 -16.72 8.18
N GLY A 405 3.62 -15.65 8.39
CA GLY A 405 3.10 -14.33 8.75
C GLY A 405 3.18 -13.99 10.24
N GLN A 406 2.53 -12.89 10.61
CA GLN A 406 2.56 -12.37 11.97
C GLN A 406 1.56 -13.09 12.88
N VAL A 407 1.98 -13.33 14.12
CA VAL A 407 1.12 -13.72 15.24
C VAL A 407 0.54 -12.44 15.85
N PHE A 408 -0.79 -12.36 15.95
CA PHE A 408 -1.49 -11.21 16.51
C PHE A 408 -1.91 -11.46 17.95
N ALA A 409 -2.07 -10.38 18.73
CA ALA A 409 -2.53 -10.50 20.11
C ALA A 409 -3.93 -11.12 20.22
N GLN A 410 -4.81 -10.85 19.25
CA GLN A 410 -6.15 -11.45 19.19
C GLN A 410 -6.19 -12.92 18.72
N THR A 411 -5.05 -13.49 18.30
CA THR A 411 -4.92 -14.89 17.88
C THR A 411 -3.61 -15.44 18.47
N PRO A 412 -3.54 -15.62 19.80
CA PRO A 412 -2.31 -15.99 20.47
C PRO A 412 -1.85 -17.38 20.01
N ILE A 413 -0.55 -17.56 19.79
CA ILE A 413 0.00 -18.84 19.35
C ILE A 413 0.16 -19.86 20.48
N ASP A 414 0.02 -19.42 21.74
CA ASP A 414 0.30 -20.25 22.91
C ASP A 414 -0.54 -21.54 23.02
N PRO A 415 -1.86 -21.55 22.72
CA PRO A 415 -2.66 -22.79 22.73
C PRO A 415 -2.07 -23.86 21.79
N LEU A 416 -1.69 -23.45 20.57
CA LEU A 416 -1.02 -24.33 19.62
C LEU A 416 0.31 -24.84 20.19
N LEU A 417 1.17 -23.96 20.70
CA LEU A 417 2.49 -24.37 21.21
C LEU A 417 2.39 -25.35 22.38
N ARG A 418 1.50 -25.11 23.34
CA ARG A 418 1.29 -26.04 24.45
C ARG A 418 0.75 -27.39 23.96
N SER A 419 -0.16 -27.38 22.98
CA SER A 419 -0.65 -28.62 22.37
C SER A 419 0.43 -29.39 21.60
N LEU A 420 1.53 -28.76 21.16
CA LEU A 420 2.65 -29.44 20.51
C LEU A 420 3.66 -30.04 21.49
N GLN A 421 3.61 -29.67 22.78
CA GLN A 421 4.58 -30.10 23.77
C GLN A 421 4.60 -31.64 23.91
N GLY A 422 5.79 -32.24 23.77
CA GLY A 422 5.99 -33.69 23.91
C GLY A 422 5.52 -34.55 22.73
N ARG A 423 4.98 -33.94 21.67
CA ARG A 423 4.59 -34.64 20.43
C ARG A 423 5.73 -34.62 19.42
N ASP A 424 5.79 -35.63 18.55
CA ASP A 424 6.72 -35.66 17.42
C ASP A 424 6.17 -34.81 16.25
N ILE A 425 5.97 -33.52 16.54
CA ILE A 425 5.45 -32.51 15.62
C ILE A 425 6.36 -31.29 15.68
N GLU A 426 6.76 -30.80 14.51
CA GLU A 426 7.66 -29.65 14.35
C GLU A 426 6.92 -28.48 13.69
N LEU A 427 6.95 -27.31 14.32
CA LEU A 427 6.33 -26.09 13.78
C LEU A 427 7.39 -25.21 13.10
N HIS A 428 7.23 -25.00 11.80
CA HIS A 428 8.02 -24.06 11.01
C HIS A 428 7.32 -22.70 11.00
N HIS A 429 7.94 -21.69 11.61
CA HIS A 429 7.41 -20.33 11.67
C HIS A 429 8.17 -19.38 10.72
N LEU A 430 7.45 -18.76 9.79
CA LEU A 430 7.98 -17.78 8.83
C LEU A 430 7.41 -16.40 9.15
N GLY A 431 8.07 -15.67 10.04
CA GLY A 431 7.56 -14.41 10.58
C GLY A 431 8.50 -13.80 11.62
N LEU A 432 7.97 -12.93 12.48
CA LEU A 432 8.73 -12.46 13.64
C LEU A 432 8.98 -13.65 14.59
N PRO A 433 10.24 -13.95 14.97
CA PRO A 433 10.53 -15.14 15.75
C PRO A 433 9.67 -15.28 17.01
N ILE A 434 9.17 -16.49 17.25
CA ILE A 434 8.39 -16.83 18.44
C ILE A 434 9.35 -16.95 19.62
N ALA A 435 9.21 -16.06 20.61
CA ALA A 435 10.12 -15.99 21.75
C ALA A 435 9.89 -17.08 22.80
N GLN A 436 8.63 -17.49 23.03
CA GLN A 436 8.26 -18.51 24.02
C GLN A 436 7.70 -19.72 23.30
N THR A 437 8.41 -20.85 23.33
CA THR A 437 8.01 -22.07 22.60
C THR A 437 7.22 -23.06 23.45
N HIS A 438 7.13 -22.86 24.77
CA HIS A 438 6.49 -23.80 25.71
C HIS A 438 6.98 -25.25 25.59
N GLY A 439 8.25 -25.44 25.19
CA GLY A 439 8.84 -26.77 24.99
C GLY A 439 8.44 -27.45 23.67
N ALA A 440 7.67 -26.79 22.81
CA ALA A 440 7.40 -27.26 21.45
C ALA A 440 8.67 -27.19 20.58
N ARG A 441 8.75 -28.07 19.58
CA ARG A 441 9.79 -28.05 18.55
C ARG A 441 9.45 -26.99 17.51
N VAL A 442 10.06 -25.80 17.63
CA VAL A 442 9.81 -24.67 16.73
C VAL A 442 11.07 -24.33 15.93
N VAL A 443 10.94 -24.25 14.61
CA VAL A 443 11.95 -23.76 13.68
C VAL A 443 11.56 -22.36 13.23
N ASN A 444 12.25 -21.33 13.74
CA ASN A 444 12.02 -19.94 13.35
C ASN A 444 12.87 -19.58 12.12
N HIS A 445 12.22 -19.28 11.00
CA HIS A 445 12.88 -18.84 9.75
C HIS A 445 13.09 -17.33 9.69
N GLY A 446 12.40 -16.57 10.53
CA GLY A 446 12.42 -15.11 10.46
C GLY A 446 11.56 -14.57 9.31
N ARG A 447 11.74 -13.28 8.98
CA ARG A 447 11.15 -12.68 7.79
C ARG A 447 12.02 -13.03 6.58
N VAL A 448 11.43 -13.76 5.64
CA VAL A 448 12.09 -14.20 4.41
C VAL A 448 11.27 -13.75 3.20
N ASP A 449 11.89 -13.74 2.02
CA ASP A 449 11.20 -13.45 0.77
C ASP A 449 10.16 -14.53 0.43
N ARG A 450 9.27 -14.21 -0.51
CA ARG A 450 8.15 -15.09 -0.87
C ARG A 450 8.61 -16.44 -1.43
N ASP A 451 9.68 -16.47 -2.21
CA ASP A 451 10.16 -17.72 -2.82
C ASP A 451 10.71 -18.66 -1.73
N THR A 452 11.42 -18.10 -0.74
CA THR A 452 11.82 -18.83 0.46
C THR A 452 10.62 -19.32 1.27
N VAL A 453 9.54 -18.53 1.38
CA VAL A 453 8.29 -18.98 2.02
C VAL A 453 7.71 -20.18 1.28
N LEU A 454 7.48 -20.07 -0.02
CA LEU A 454 6.83 -21.11 -0.82
C LEU A 454 7.66 -22.39 -0.88
N SER A 455 8.99 -22.28 -1.05
CA SER A 455 9.90 -23.43 -1.05
C SER A 455 9.94 -24.14 0.30
N THR A 456 9.87 -23.39 1.41
CA THR A 456 9.75 -23.99 2.75
C THR A 456 8.42 -24.71 2.90
N LEU A 457 7.30 -24.07 2.53
CA LEU A 457 5.95 -24.64 2.62
C LEU A 457 5.81 -25.93 1.81
N ALA A 458 6.44 -26.02 0.64
CA ALA A 458 6.42 -27.21 -0.20
C ALA A 458 6.93 -28.47 0.52
N GLY A 459 7.79 -28.32 1.54
CA GLY A 459 8.33 -29.41 2.35
C GLY A 459 7.58 -29.72 3.66
N LEU A 460 6.43 -29.08 3.92
CA LEU A 460 5.65 -29.26 5.15
C LEU A 460 4.43 -30.16 4.94
N ASP A 461 3.71 -30.52 5.99
CA ASP A 461 2.55 -31.42 5.91
C ASP A 461 1.23 -30.66 5.98
N ALA A 462 1.16 -29.63 6.82
CA ALA A 462 -0.02 -28.79 6.98
C ALA A 462 0.36 -27.32 7.15
N GLY A 463 -0.49 -26.42 6.66
CA GLY A 463 -0.46 -25.01 6.99
C GLY A 463 -1.44 -24.68 8.11
N VAL A 464 -0.98 -23.95 9.13
CA VAL A 464 -1.81 -23.46 10.24
C VAL A 464 -2.13 -21.99 10.03
N ALA A 465 -3.42 -21.66 10.05
CA ALA A 465 -3.92 -20.29 10.00
C ALA A 465 -4.95 -20.04 11.11
N TYR A 466 -5.10 -18.78 11.48
CA TYR A 466 -6.03 -18.34 12.52
C TYR A 466 -7.19 -17.58 11.90
N VAL A 467 -8.38 -17.80 12.45
CA VAL A 467 -9.63 -17.11 12.12
C VAL A 467 -10.13 -16.45 13.40
N THR A 468 -10.17 -15.12 13.39
CA THR A 468 -10.63 -14.34 14.55
C THR A 468 -12.14 -14.47 14.75
N GLU A 469 -12.63 -14.04 15.91
CA GLU A 469 -14.06 -14.06 16.25
C GLU A 469 -14.92 -13.28 15.24
N SER A 470 -14.39 -12.21 14.65
CA SER A 470 -15.06 -11.43 13.60
C SER A 470 -15.38 -12.25 12.35
N GLY A 471 -14.58 -13.28 12.05
CA GLY A 471 -14.73 -14.14 10.87
C GLY A 471 -14.56 -13.42 9.53
N ILE A 472 -14.33 -12.11 9.48
CA ILE A 472 -14.35 -11.33 8.24
C ILE A 472 -13.10 -11.54 7.36
N GLU A 473 -12.05 -12.15 7.91
CA GLU A 473 -10.72 -12.29 7.33
C GLU A 473 -10.66 -13.42 6.30
N THR A 474 -9.96 -13.17 5.20
CA THR A 474 -9.44 -14.21 4.31
C THR A 474 -7.91 -14.13 4.31
N PRO A 475 -7.22 -14.72 5.30
CA PRO A 475 -5.77 -14.63 5.42
C PRO A 475 -5.08 -15.16 4.16
N THR A 476 -4.26 -14.34 3.53
CA THR A 476 -3.75 -14.66 2.19
C THR A 476 -2.79 -15.85 2.15
N LYS A 477 -2.16 -16.15 3.29
CA LYS A 477 -1.35 -17.36 3.51
C LYS A 477 -2.11 -18.67 3.29
N VAL A 478 -3.44 -18.68 3.48
CA VAL A 478 -4.26 -19.86 3.17
C VAL A 478 -4.14 -20.22 1.69
N PHE A 479 -4.05 -19.24 0.80
CA PHE A 479 -3.86 -19.50 -0.63
C PHE A 479 -2.46 -20.04 -0.96
N ASP A 480 -1.43 -19.60 -0.25
CA ASP A 480 -0.08 -20.15 -0.42
C ASP A 480 0.00 -21.60 0.09
N TYR A 481 -0.73 -21.96 1.15
CA TYR A 481 -0.84 -23.34 1.64
C TYR A 481 -1.60 -24.23 0.65
N LEU A 482 -2.68 -23.71 0.05
CA LEU A 482 -3.43 -24.37 -1.01
C LEU A 482 -2.54 -24.63 -2.24
N LEU A 483 -1.75 -23.64 -2.65
CA LEU A 483 -0.78 -23.78 -3.74
C LEU A 483 0.27 -24.86 -3.44
N ALA A 484 0.75 -24.92 -2.19
CA ALA A 484 1.72 -25.91 -1.76
C ALA A 484 1.13 -27.33 -1.56
N GLY A 485 -0.18 -27.52 -1.81
CA GLY A 485 -0.86 -28.81 -1.67
C GLY A 485 -0.92 -29.32 -0.23
N LEU A 486 -0.92 -28.40 0.74
CA LEU A 486 -0.96 -28.71 2.17
C LEU A 486 -2.39 -28.93 2.67
N ASP A 487 -2.51 -29.73 3.71
CA ASP A 487 -3.67 -29.66 4.60
C ASP A 487 -3.76 -28.27 5.25
N LEU A 488 -4.98 -27.80 5.52
CA LEU A 488 -5.27 -26.55 6.18
C LEU A 488 -5.82 -26.81 7.57
N ILE A 489 -5.10 -26.39 8.60
CA ILE A 489 -5.57 -26.39 9.98
C ILE A 489 -5.98 -24.95 10.32
N LEU A 490 -7.29 -24.71 10.44
CA LEU A 490 -7.87 -23.41 10.72
C LEU A 490 -8.28 -23.34 12.18
N LEU A 491 -7.49 -22.61 12.97
CA LEU A 491 -7.73 -22.35 14.38
C LEU A 491 -8.73 -21.21 14.52
N HIS A 492 -9.89 -21.45 15.14
CA HIS A 492 -10.96 -20.46 15.25
C HIS A 492 -11.42 -20.22 16.70
N HIS A 493 -11.82 -18.98 16.99
CA HIS A 493 -12.46 -18.60 18.27
C HIS A 493 -13.99 -18.43 18.18
N GLY A 494 -14.54 -18.34 16.96
CA GLY A 494 -15.96 -18.07 16.70
C GLY A 494 -16.73 -19.23 16.08
N THR A 495 -17.90 -18.93 15.53
CA THR A 495 -18.70 -19.84 14.69
C THR A 495 -18.04 -19.99 13.32
N VAL A 496 -17.84 -21.23 12.89
CA VAL A 496 -17.19 -21.53 11.60
C VAL A 496 -18.03 -20.98 10.44
N GLU A 497 -19.34 -21.13 10.53
CA GLU A 497 -20.33 -20.79 9.51
C GLU A 497 -20.38 -19.29 9.18
N ASP A 498 -20.03 -18.44 10.16
CA ASP A 498 -20.00 -16.99 10.00
C ASP A 498 -18.68 -16.47 9.42
N SER A 499 -17.68 -17.34 9.28
CA SER A 499 -16.37 -16.97 8.73
C SER A 499 -16.40 -16.82 7.21
N ALA A 500 -15.62 -15.88 6.70
CA ALA A 500 -15.43 -15.62 5.27
C ALA A 500 -14.76 -16.78 4.53
N LEU A 501 -13.94 -17.56 5.25
CA LEU A 501 -13.25 -18.73 4.70
C LEU A 501 -14.18 -19.94 4.55
N HIS A 502 -15.20 -20.11 5.39
CA HIS A 502 -16.06 -21.30 5.37
C HIS A 502 -16.76 -21.54 4.01
N PRO A 503 -17.56 -20.62 3.46
CA PRO A 503 -18.17 -20.84 2.15
C PRO A 503 -17.14 -20.90 1.01
N MET A 504 -15.97 -20.28 1.19
CA MET A 504 -14.90 -20.29 0.20
C MET A 504 -14.22 -21.67 0.10
N LEU A 505 -14.05 -22.33 1.25
CA LEU A 505 -13.38 -23.63 1.39
C LEU A 505 -14.36 -24.81 1.44
N ASP A 506 -15.65 -24.56 1.23
CA ASP A 506 -16.66 -25.61 1.17
C ASP A 506 -16.32 -26.65 0.08
N GLY A 507 -16.42 -27.93 0.48
CA GLY A 507 -16.05 -29.08 -0.33
C GLY A 507 -14.55 -29.23 -0.63
N VAL A 508 -13.66 -28.43 -0.04
CA VAL A 508 -12.20 -28.58 -0.24
C VAL A 508 -11.66 -29.65 0.70
N GLU A 509 -11.03 -30.68 0.15
CA GLU A 509 -10.39 -31.74 0.93
C GLU A 509 -9.20 -31.21 1.74
N GLY A 510 -8.93 -31.86 2.88
CA GLY A 510 -7.82 -31.47 3.77
C GLY A 510 -8.03 -30.16 4.51
N VAL A 511 -9.28 -29.69 4.68
CA VAL A 511 -9.59 -28.50 5.49
C VAL A 511 -10.15 -28.93 6.84
N TYR A 512 -9.46 -28.55 7.91
CA TYR A 512 -9.79 -28.90 9.28
C TYR A 512 -10.06 -27.63 10.08
N TRP A 513 -11.27 -27.52 10.62
CA TRP A 513 -11.67 -26.48 11.55
C TRP A 513 -11.47 -26.97 12.98
N VAL A 514 -10.63 -26.29 13.74
CA VAL A 514 -10.27 -26.68 15.10
C VAL A 514 -10.45 -25.47 16.01
N HIS A 515 -11.16 -25.63 17.12
CA HIS A 515 -11.31 -24.56 18.08
C HIS A 515 -9.93 -24.20 18.67
N ASP A 516 -9.63 -22.91 18.78
CA ASP A 516 -8.31 -22.40 19.19
C ASP A 516 -8.14 -22.44 20.72
N ASP A 517 -8.13 -23.66 21.25
CA ASP A 517 -7.80 -23.98 22.62
C ASP A 517 -6.91 -25.24 22.67
N GLU A 518 -6.12 -25.34 23.74
CA GLU A 518 -5.12 -26.41 23.88
C GLU A 518 -5.72 -27.82 23.85
N GLU A 519 -6.92 -28.01 24.43
CA GLU A 519 -7.58 -29.32 24.50
C GLU A 519 -8.07 -29.77 23.12
N SER A 520 -8.76 -28.89 22.40
CA SER A 520 -9.29 -29.16 21.06
C SER A 520 -8.17 -29.40 20.06
N ILE A 521 -7.11 -28.57 20.09
CA ILE A 521 -5.95 -28.75 19.20
C ILE A 521 -5.22 -30.05 19.53
N GLY A 522 -4.97 -30.33 20.81
CA GLY A 522 -4.32 -31.58 21.23
C GLY A 522 -5.09 -32.81 20.77
N ARG A 523 -6.41 -32.84 20.97
CA ARG A 523 -7.29 -33.93 20.54
C ARG A 523 -7.27 -34.14 19.03
N PHE A 524 -7.27 -33.06 18.25
CA PHE A 524 -7.16 -33.13 16.80
C PHE A 524 -5.80 -33.73 16.38
N LEU A 525 -4.70 -33.21 16.94
CA LEU A 525 -3.34 -33.64 16.57
C LEU A 525 -3.05 -35.10 16.94
N ASP A 526 -3.66 -35.63 18.00
CA ASP A 526 -3.48 -37.03 18.40
C ASP A 526 -3.98 -38.04 17.35
N GLY A 527 -4.91 -37.64 16.47
CA GLY A 527 -5.45 -38.45 15.37
C GLY A 527 -5.06 -37.95 13.98
N TYR A 528 -4.31 -36.86 13.88
CA TYR A 528 -4.03 -36.20 12.62
C TYR A 528 -3.04 -37.01 11.77
N THR A 529 -3.42 -37.31 10.54
CA THR A 529 -2.56 -37.96 9.54
C THR A 529 -2.51 -37.06 8.30
N PRO A 530 -1.34 -36.50 7.96
CA PRO A 530 -1.21 -35.62 6.81
C PRO A 530 -1.67 -36.23 5.51
N GLN A 531 -2.33 -35.42 4.71
CA GLN A 531 -2.66 -35.69 3.32
C GLN A 531 -1.97 -34.67 2.41
N ARG A 532 -1.60 -35.11 1.22
CA ARG A 532 -1.09 -34.25 0.16
C ARG A 532 -2.09 -34.18 -0.95
N HIS A 533 -2.25 -32.97 -1.48
CA HIS A 533 -3.26 -32.66 -2.45
C HIS A 533 -2.60 -32.13 -3.71
N ASP A 534 -2.71 -32.90 -4.78
CA ASP A 534 -2.15 -32.63 -6.10
C ASP A 534 -3.22 -32.30 -7.14
N ASP A 535 -4.48 -32.13 -6.71
CA ASP A 535 -5.61 -31.78 -7.57
C ASP A 535 -5.38 -30.43 -8.28
N PRO A 536 -5.23 -30.42 -9.61
CA PRO A 536 -5.08 -29.19 -10.38
C PRO A 536 -6.32 -28.30 -10.34
N ASP A 537 -7.52 -28.85 -10.12
CA ASP A 537 -8.75 -28.06 -10.02
C ASP A 537 -8.80 -27.26 -8.72
N ARG A 538 -8.36 -27.83 -7.60
CA ARG A 538 -8.12 -27.09 -6.35
C ARG A 538 -7.18 -25.90 -6.59
N ALA A 539 -6.05 -26.12 -7.26
CA ALA A 539 -5.11 -25.03 -7.57
C ALA A 539 -5.77 -23.96 -8.47
N ARG A 540 -6.42 -24.35 -9.56
CA ARG A 540 -7.11 -23.41 -10.47
C ARG A 540 -8.19 -22.60 -9.77
N ARG A 541 -8.99 -23.21 -8.88
CA ARG A 541 -10.10 -22.54 -8.17
C ARG A 541 -9.63 -21.32 -7.38
N PHE A 542 -8.44 -21.41 -6.78
CA PHE A 542 -7.92 -20.41 -5.84
C PHE A 542 -6.77 -19.55 -6.39
N SER A 543 -6.53 -19.62 -7.71
CA SER A 543 -5.51 -18.82 -8.37
C SER A 543 -5.93 -17.36 -8.55
N ARG A 544 -4.94 -16.47 -8.71
CA ARG A 544 -5.18 -15.08 -9.11
C ARG A 544 -5.71 -15.01 -10.53
N GLU A 545 -5.36 -15.95 -11.40
CA GLU A 545 -5.95 -16.03 -12.73
C GLU A 545 -7.48 -16.17 -12.65
N SER A 546 -7.98 -17.13 -11.87
CA SER A 546 -9.42 -17.40 -11.72
C SER A 546 -10.18 -16.18 -11.20
N SER A 547 -9.67 -15.55 -10.14
CA SER A 547 -10.27 -14.30 -9.62
C SER A 547 -10.16 -13.13 -10.60
N SER A 548 -9.08 -13.03 -11.38
CA SER A 548 -8.90 -11.97 -12.38
C SER A 548 -9.84 -12.13 -13.58
N ARG A 549 -10.27 -13.35 -13.90
CA ARG A 549 -11.29 -13.59 -14.93
C ARG A 549 -12.64 -12.98 -14.54
N ILE A 550 -13.01 -13.00 -13.26
CA ILE A 550 -14.22 -12.32 -12.76
C ILE A 550 -14.11 -10.81 -12.98
N LEU A 551 -12.95 -10.21 -12.70
CA LEU A 551 -12.72 -8.79 -12.99
C LEU A 551 -12.76 -8.51 -14.50
N LEU A 552 -12.17 -9.37 -15.31
CA LEU A 552 -12.13 -9.22 -16.76
C LEU A 552 -13.53 -9.27 -17.39
N ASP A 553 -14.38 -10.19 -16.93
CA ASP A 553 -15.77 -10.28 -17.36
C ASP A 553 -16.52 -8.99 -17.01
N LEU A 554 -16.31 -8.47 -15.79
CA LEU A 554 -16.87 -7.19 -15.35
C LEU A 554 -16.38 -6.02 -16.19
N ILE A 555 -15.08 -5.94 -16.48
CA ILE A 555 -14.48 -4.90 -17.32
C ILE A 555 -15.07 -4.96 -18.74
N THR A 556 -15.23 -6.16 -19.29
CA THR A 556 -15.78 -6.36 -20.64
C THR A 556 -17.23 -5.90 -20.69
N GLU A 557 -18.05 -6.35 -19.74
CA GLU A 557 -19.45 -5.93 -19.59
C GLU A 557 -19.58 -4.40 -19.46
N LEU A 558 -18.76 -3.80 -18.61
CA LEU A 558 -18.76 -2.36 -18.41
C LEU A 558 -18.25 -1.62 -19.64
N GLY A 559 -17.22 -2.12 -20.33
CA GLY A 559 -16.60 -1.48 -21.50
C GLY A 559 -17.48 -1.44 -22.75
N ASP A 560 -18.41 -2.39 -22.90
CA ASP A 560 -19.34 -2.49 -24.03
C ASP A 560 -20.40 -1.37 -24.09
N HIS A 561 -20.40 -0.44 -23.15
CA HIS A 561 -21.28 0.71 -23.16
C HIS A 561 -20.99 1.63 -24.36
N SER A 562 -21.76 1.47 -25.43
CA SER A 562 -21.67 2.35 -26.59
C SER A 562 -22.27 3.72 -26.25
N PHE A 563 -21.42 4.72 -26.01
CA PHE A 563 -21.85 6.11 -26.15
C PHE A 563 -21.99 6.42 -27.63
N ARG A 564 -23.22 6.36 -28.16
CA ARG A 564 -23.53 7.02 -29.42
C ARG A 564 -23.42 8.53 -29.15
N ARG A 565 -22.32 9.13 -29.63
CA ARG A 565 -22.14 10.58 -29.60
C ARG A 565 -23.24 11.30 -30.39
#